data_AF-A0A1R3FM93-F1
#
_entry.id   AF-A0A1R3FM93-F1
#
_cell.length_a   1.000
_cell.length_b   1.000
_cell.length_c   1.000
_cell.angle_alpha   90.00
_cell.angle_beta   90.00
_cell.angle_gamma   90.00
#
_symmetry.space_group_name_H-M   'P 1'
#
loop_
_entity.id
_entity.type
_entity.pdbx_description
1 polymer ?
#
loop_
_entity_poly.entity_id
_entity_poly.type
_entity_poly.pdbx_seq_one_letter_code
_entity_poly.pdbx_strand_id
1 'polypeptide(L)'
;MNQTNKNVQVNRGGLQYLSRHVAHRHNVSLGTLVLLDAVREGNTFNEIAKMYGVEECNRRSIQFISDLVKNSNKKTTTPLFLVTNLNRRDLDKMGLDVTVGRHPRWLSLTSYGMKVLKEMDKTLYTNI
;
A
#
# COMPACT_ATOMS: atom_id res chain seq x y z
N MET A 1 -19.10 -6.09 17.28
CA MET A 1 -17.98 -5.22 17.70
C MET A 1 -18.26 -3.84 17.15
N ASN A 2 -18.46 -2.85 18.02
CA ASN A 2 -18.80 -1.48 17.63
C ASN A 2 -17.59 -0.83 16.94
N GLN A 3 -17.67 -0.60 15.63
CA GLN A 3 -16.82 0.39 14.98
C GLN A 3 -17.30 1.76 15.45
N THR A 4 -16.57 2.36 16.38
CA THR A 4 -16.66 3.81 16.62
C THR A 4 -16.21 4.50 15.34
N ASN A 5 -17.16 4.95 14.52
CA ASN A 5 -16.91 5.89 13.42
C ASN A 5 -16.32 7.17 14.05
N LYS A 6 -15.00 7.24 14.13
CA LYS A 6 -14.33 8.51 14.39
C LYS A 6 -14.64 9.40 13.19
N ASN A 7 -15.20 10.58 13.44
CA ASN A 7 -15.39 11.57 12.40
C ASN A 7 -14.01 12.08 11.99
N VAL A 8 -13.46 11.48 10.94
CA VAL A 8 -12.16 11.85 10.40
C VAL A 8 -12.39 12.87 9.28
N GLN A 9 -11.82 14.07 9.41
CA GLN A 9 -11.76 15.04 8.33
C GLN A 9 -10.35 15.18 7.78
N VAL A 10 -10.26 15.46 6.48
CA VAL A 10 -9.01 15.87 5.85
C VAL A 10 -8.62 17.24 6.42
N ASN A 11 -7.41 17.33 6.96
CA ASN A 11 -6.88 18.57 7.48
C ASN A 11 -6.77 19.61 6.35
N ARG A 12 -7.15 20.87 6.63
CA ARG A 12 -6.95 21.97 5.67
C ARG A 12 -5.46 22.11 5.40
N GLY A 13 -5.07 22.02 4.12
CA GLY A 13 -3.65 22.03 3.76
C GLY A 13 -2.93 20.68 3.96
N GLY A 14 -3.63 19.64 4.39
CA GLY A 14 -3.04 18.33 4.72
C GLY A 14 -2.34 17.67 3.54
N LEU A 15 -2.90 17.79 2.32
CA LEU A 15 -2.26 17.28 1.10
C LEU A 15 -0.97 18.04 0.76
N GLN A 16 -0.97 19.37 0.91
CA GLN A 16 0.20 20.21 0.71
C GLN A 16 1.29 19.87 1.73
N TYR A 17 0.90 19.66 2.98
CA TYR A 17 1.83 19.28 4.04
C TYR A 17 2.38 17.86 3.84
N LEU A 18 1.54 16.90 3.43
CA LEU A 18 1.95 15.54 3.07
C LEU A 18 3.02 15.56 1.98
N SER A 19 2.77 16.30 0.89
CA SER A 19 3.70 16.44 -0.23
C SER A 19 5.02 17.08 0.19
N ARG A 20 4.99 18.09 1.06
CA ARG A 20 6.21 18.82 1.47
C ARG A 20 6.99 18.12 2.59
N HIS A 21 6.31 17.51 3.54
CA HIS A 21 6.93 17.02 4.77
C HIS A 21 7.13 15.53 4.75
N VAL A 22 6.09 14.74 4.44
CA VAL A 22 6.20 13.28 4.45
C VAL A 22 6.96 12.80 3.22
N ALA A 23 6.57 13.26 2.03
CA ALA A 23 7.20 12.83 0.78
C ALA A 23 8.70 13.18 0.73
N HIS A 24 9.03 14.43 1.08
CA HIS A 24 10.42 14.91 1.10
C HIS A 24 11.25 14.24 2.20
N ARG A 25 10.75 14.16 3.44
CA ARG A 25 11.50 13.58 4.57
C ARG A 25 11.85 12.12 4.33
N HIS A 26 10.91 11.35 3.76
CA HIS A 26 11.13 9.93 3.51
C HIS A 26 11.66 9.64 2.10
N ASN A 27 11.90 10.66 1.28
CA ASN A 27 12.31 10.52 -0.12
C ASN A 27 11.39 9.59 -0.94
N VAL A 28 10.08 9.77 -0.80
CA VAL A 28 9.06 8.95 -1.47
C VAL A 28 8.28 9.78 -2.49
N SER A 29 7.82 9.13 -3.56
CA SER A 29 6.92 9.75 -4.55
C SER A 29 5.48 9.75 -4.04
N LEU A 30 4.62 10.55 -4.68
CA LEU A 30 3.18 10.50 -4.44
C LEU A 30 2.61 9.08 -4.70
N GLY A 31 3.06 8.40 -5.76
CA GLY A 31 2.65 7.02 -6.04
C GLY A 31 3.00 6.05 -4.90
N THR A 32 4.15 6.25 -4.23
CA THR A 32 4.49 5.47 -3.04
C THR A 32 3.50 5.71 -1.90
N LEU A 33 3.09 6.96 -1.67
CA LEU A 33 2.13 7.31 -0.61
C LEU A 33 0.76 6.69 -0.86
N VAL A 34 0.28 6.73 -2.11
CA VAL A 34 -0.97 6.06 -2.50
C VAL A 34 -0.86 4.55 -2.32
N LEU A 35 0.29 3.95 -2.67
CA LEU A 35 0.50 2.52 -2.46
C LEU A 35 0.58 2.14 -0.97
N LEU A 36 1.18 2.98 -0.13
CA LEU A 36 1.20 2.78 1.33
C LEU A 36 -0.21 2.69 1.91
N ASP A 37 -1.13 3.55 1.44
CA ASP A 37 -2.54 3.51 1.85
C ASP A 37 -3.26 2.25 1.36
N ALA A 38 -3.09 1.92 0.07
CA ALA A 38 -3.72 0.75 -0.55
C ALA A 38 -3.31 -0.60 0.08
N VAL A 39 -2.15 -0.64 0.75
CA VAL A 39 -1.63 -1.86 1.41
C VAL A 39 -1.50 -1.74 2.92
N ARG A 40 -2.27 -0.85 3.54
CA ARG A 40 -2.33 -0.65 5.00
C ARG A 40 -2.45 -1.96 5.78
N GLU A 41 -3.29 -2.88 5.30
CA GLU A 41 -3.53 -4.20 5.90
C GLU A 41 -2.82 -5.33 5.14
N GLY A 42 -2.02 -4.98 4.15
CA GLY A 42 -1.50 -5.88 3.13
C GLY A 42 -2.58 -6.33 2.15
N ASN A 43 -2.17 -6.63 0.92
CA ASN A 43 -3.11 -7.11 -0.08
C ASN A 43 -2.40 -7.86 -1.22
N THR A 44 -3.16 -8.61 -2.00
CA THR A 44 -2.63 -9.22 -3.23
C THR A 44 -2.42 -8.16 -4.31
N PHE A 45 -1.46 -8.41 -5.20
CA PHE A 45 -1.23 -7.52 -6.35
C PHE A 45 -2.48 -7.34 -7.22
N ASN A 46 -3.35 -8.34 -7.31
CA ASN A 46 -4.57 -8.25 -8.12
C ASN A 46 -5.57 -7.28 -7.50
N GLU A 47 -5.81 -7.36 -6.19
CA GLU A 47 -6.71 -6.44 -5.50
C GLU A 47 -6.17 -5.00 -5.53
N ILE A 48 -4.86 -4.82 -5.37
CA ILE A 48 -4.23 -3.50 -5.53
C ILE A 48 -4.42 -2.97 -6.96
N ALA A 49 -4.28 -3.82 -7.97
CA ALA A 49 -4.48 -3.42 -9.36
C ALA A 49 -5.92 -2.98 -9.62
N LYS A 50 -6.91 -3.69 -9.07
CA LYS A 50 -8.33 -3.31 -9.12
C LYS A 50 -8.60 -1.95 -8.47
N MET A 51 -7.97 -1.65 -7.33
CA MET A 51 -8.08 -0.32 -6.68
C MET A 51 -7.59 0.81 -7.59
N TYR A 52 -6.68 0.52 -8.52
CA TYR A 52 -6.18 1.46 -9.53
C TYR A 52 -6.93 1.41 -10.88
N GLY A 53 -8.07 0.72 -10.94
CA GLY A 53 -8.90 0.64 -12.16
C GLY A 53 -8.35 -0.33 -13.23
N VAL A 54 -7.46 -1.25 -12.86
CA VAL A 54 -6.98 -2.29 -13.78
C VAL A 54 -7.93 -3.48 -13.70
N GLU A 55 -8.90 -3.49 -14.62
CA GLU A 55 -9.96 -4.52 -14.67
C GLU A 55 -9.47 -5.84 -15.29
N GLU A 56 -8.60 -5.76 -16.32
CA GLU A 56 -7.99 -6.94 -16.94
C GLU A 56 -6.59 -7.23 -16.36
N CYS A 57 -6.52 -8.23 -15.48
CA CYS A 57 -5.28 -8.71 -14.88
C CYS A 57 -4.47 -9.58 -15.84
N ASN A 58 -3.80 -8.97 -16.82
CA ASN A 58 -2.73 -9.65 -17.59
C ASN A 58 -1.34 -9.38 -16.97
N ARG A 59 -0.34 -10.21 -17.30
CA ARG A 59 1.00 -10.15 -16.71
C ARG A 59 1.67 -8.77 -16.83
N ARG A 60 1.43 -8.05 -17.92
CA ARG A 60 1.99 -6.70 -18.14
C ARG A 60 1.23 -5.66 -17.31
N SER A 61 -0.10 -5.82 -17.19
CA SER A 61 -0.98 -4.92 -16.43
C SER A 61 -0.64 -4.81 -14.95
N ILE A 62 0.07 -5.77 -14.36
CA ILE A 62 0.40 -5.76 -12.91
C ILE A 62 1.91 -5.49 -12.70
N GLN A 63 2.68 -5.37 -13.78
CA GLN A 63 4.12 -5.11 -13.68
C GLN A 63 4.40 -3.74 -13.04
N PHE A 64 3.52 -2.75 -13.26
CA PHE A 64 3.65 -1.43 -12.66
C PHE A 64 3.70 -1.47 -11.12
N ILE A 65 2.94 -2.35 -10.46
CA ILE A 65 2.98 -2.50 -8.99
C ILE A 65 4.36 -3.00 -8.57
N SER A 66 4.90 -3.98 -9.30
CA SER A 66 6.23 -4.51 -9.01
C SER A 66 7.32 -3.45 -9.20
N ASP A 67 7.19 -2.61 -10.22
CA ASP A 67 8.17 -1.57 -10.51
C ASP A 67 8.05 -0.41 -9.51
N LEU A 68 6.83 -0.05 -9.12
CA LEU A 68 6.56 0.93 -8.07
C LEU A 68 7.19 0.47 -6.75
N VAL A 69 6.92 -0.76 -6.31
CA VAL A 69 7.51 -1.33 -5.07
C VAL A 69 9.04 -1.29 -5.11
N LYS A 70 9.66 -1.75 -6.20
CA LYS A 70 11.12 -1.74 -6.36
C LYS A 70 11.68 -0.31 -6.29
N ASN A 71 11.06 0.62 -7.00
CA ASN A 71 11.49 2.02 -7.03
C ASN A 71 11.32 2.68 -5.66
N SER A 72 10.20 2.45 -4.97
CA SER A 72 9.97 2.97 -3.62
C SER A 72 11.01 2.45 -2.64
N ASN A 73 11.24 1.13 -2.60
CA ASN A 73 12.23 0.52 -1.70
C ASN A 73 13.66 0.96 -2.01
N LYS A 74 14.01 1.19 -3.29
CA LYS A 74 15.35 1.64 -3.71
C LYS A 74 15.62 3.10 -3.32
N LYS A 75 14.60 3.96 -3.34
CA LYS A 75 14.76 5.39 -2.99
C LYS A 75 14.93 5.63 -1.50
N THR A 76 14.42 4.72 -0.67
CA THR A 76 14.45 4.83 0.79
C THR A 76 15.64 4.09 1.39
N THR A 77 16.21 4.62 2.47
CA THR A 77 17.29 3.94 3.23
C THR A 77 16.86 2.61 3.83
N THR A 78 15.58 2.48 4.19
CA THR A 78 14.98 1.26 4.72
C THR A 78 13.78 0.88 3.83
N PRO A 79 13.65 -0.39 3.41
CA PRO A 79 12.52 -0.82 2.58
C PRO A 79 11.16 -0.50 3.24
N LEU A 80 10.22 -0.02 2.44
CA LEU A 80 8.85 0.30 2.86
C LEU A 80 7.91 -0.90 2.74
N PHE A 81 8.14 -1.72 1.71
CA PHE A 81 7.26 -2.82 1.36
C PHE A 81 7.97 -4.16 1.38
N LEU A 82 7.25 -5.21 1.77
CA LEU A 82 7.64 -6.60 1.69
C LEU A 82 6.74 -7.34 0.70
N VAL A 83 7.36 -8.03 -0.26
CA VAL A 83 6.66 -8.90 -1.22
C VAL A 83 6.84 -10.34 -0.79
N THR A 84 5.73 -11.04 -0.55
CA THR A 84 5.72 -12.46 -0.18
C THR A 84 5.03 -13.27 -1.29
N ASN A 85 5.66 -14.36 -1.73
CA ASN A 85 5.01 -15.30 -2.64
C ASN A 85 4.09 -16.20 -1.81
N LEU A 86 2.80 -16.23 -2.12
CA LEU A 86 1.84 -17.07 -1.40
C LEU A 86 1.82 -18.47 -2.00
N ASN A 87 2.01 -19.49 -1.18
CA ASN A 87 1.77 -20.87 -1.60
C ASN A 87 0.28 -21.23 -1.41
N ARG A 88 -0.13 -22.42 -1.88
CA ARG A 88 -1.53 -22.88 -1.75
C ARG A 88 -2.05 -22.87 -0.31
N ARG A 89 -1.23 -23.30 0.65
CA ARG A 89 -1.61 -23.31 2.08
C ARG A 89 -1.84 -21.90 2.62
N ASP A 90 -1.05 -20.92 2.16
CA ASP A 90 -1.24 -19.52 2.57
C ASP A 90 -2.54 -18.96 2.01
N LEU A 91 -2.89 -19.32 0.76
CA LEU A 91 -4.16 -18.93 0.14
C LEU A 91 -5.36 -19.52 0.88
N ASP A 92 -5.30 -20.81 1.20
CA ASP A 92 -6.35 -21.50 1.95
C ASP A 92 -6.56 -20.85 3.34
N LYS A 93 -5.46 -20.49 4.04
CA LYS A 93 -5.53 -19.79 5.33
C LYS A 93 -6.11 -18.38 5.24
N MET A 94 -5.87 -17.68 4.13
CA MET A 94 -6.34 -16.32 3.89
C MET A 94 -7.75 -16.27 3.28
N GLY A 95 -8.35 -17.41 2.96
CA GLY A 95 -9.65 -17.48 2.28
C GLY A 95 -9.62 -16.88 0.87
N LEU A 96 -8.46 -16.92 0.20
CA LEU A 96 -8.26 -16.38 -1.14
C LEU A 96 -8.39 -17.49 -2.18
N ASP A 97 -9.10 -17.21 -3.28
CA ASP A 97 -9.26 -18.18 -4.36
C ASP A 97 -7.91 -18.57 -4.97
N VAL A 98 -7.72 -19.89 -5.12
CA VAL A 98 -6.58 -20.45 -5.83
C VAL A 98 -6.80 -20.20 -7.32
N THR A 99 -6.28 -19.09 -7.82
CA THR A 99 -6.31 -18.81 -9.26
C THR A 99 -5.37 -19.77 -10.01
N VAL A 100 -5.85 -20.34 -11.11
CA VAL A 100 -5.09 -21.26 -11.96
C VAL A 100 -3.99 -20.46 -12.66
N GLY A 101 -2.72 -20.68 -12.28
CA GLY A 101 -1.58 -19.98 -12.88
C GLY A 101 -0.46 -19.68 -11.88
N ARG A 102 0.15 -18.50 -12.00
CA ARG A 102 1.26 -18.07 -11.14
C ARG A 102 0.72 -17.68 -9.77
N HIS A 103 1.31 -18.24 -8.71
CA HIS A 103 0.98 -17.91 -7.32
C HIS A 103 0.85 -16.40 -7.10
N PRO A 104 -0.26 -15.92 -6.50
CA PRO A 104 -0.45 -14.51 -6.24
C PRO A 104 0.61 -14.01 -5.25
N ARG A 105 1.07 -12.78 -5.47
CA ARG A 105 2.03 -12.11 -4.59
C ARG A 105 1.27 -11.26 -3.59
N TRP A 106 1.63 -11.39 -2.32
CA TRP A 106 1.17 -10.55 -1.22
C TRP A 106 2.13 -9.37 -1.05
N LEU A 107 1.58 -8.17 -0.99
CA LEU A 107 2.30 -6.96 -0.65
C LEU A 107 1.90 -6.55 0.77
N SER A 108 2.89 -6.25 1.61
CA SER A 108 2.68 -5.78 2.98
C SER A 108 3.66 -4.67 3.33
N LEU A 109 3.37 -3.94 4.40
CA LEU A 109 4.26 -2.90 4.92
C LEU A 109 5.32 -3.50 5.84
N THR A 110 6.56 -3.01 5.72
CA THR A 110 7.57 -3.23 6.76
C THR A 110 7.25 -2.37 7.98
N SER A 111 7.98 -2.56 9.09
CA SER A 111 7.90 -1.66 10.25
C SER A 111 8.17 -0.20 9.88
N TYR A 112 9.07 0.04 8.91
CA TYR A 112 9.34 1.38 8.41
C TYR A 112 8.20 1.90 7.52
N GLY A 113 7.66 1.08 6.61
CA GLY A 113 6.47 1.43 5.83
C GLY A 113 5.28 1.82 6.71
N MET A 114 5.05 1.07 7.80
CA MET A 114 4.02 1.36 8.79
C MET A 114 4.28 2.67 9.54
N LYS A 115 5.55 3.00 9.83
CA LYS A 115 5.92 4.30 10.42
C LYS A 115 5.55 5.44 9.47
N VAL A 116 5.90 5.33 8.19
CA VAL A 116 5.59 6.36 7.18
C VAL A 116 4.08 6.50 7.01
N LEU A 117 3.33 5.40 6.98
CA LEU A 117 1.87 5.42 6.92
C LEU A 117 1.25 6.18 8.11
N LYS A 118 1.74 5.95 9.33
CA LYS A 118 1.27 6.67 10.52
C LYS A 118 1.60 8.17 10.48
N GLU A 119 2.75 8.55 9.93
CA GLU A 119 3.09 9.97 9.73
C GLU A 119 2.18 10.61 8.67
N MET A 120 1.86 9.88 7.61
CA MET A 120 0.88 10.27 6.59
C MET A 120 -0.51 10.47 7.20
N ASP A 121 -1.02 9.52 7.99
CA ASP A 121 -2.34 9.64 8.62
C ASP A 121 -2.43 10.85 9.54
N LYS A 122 -1.43 11.04 10.41
CA LYS A 122 -1.37 12.21 11.31
C LYS A 122 -1.33 13.54 10.57
N THR A 123 -0.74 13.55 9.38
CA THR A 123 -0.64 14.74 8.54
C THR A 123 -1.95 15.03 7.83
N LEU A 124 -2.54 13.99 7.23
CA LEU A 124 -3.67 14.12 6.34
C LEU A 124 -4.98 14.25 7.09
N TYR A 125 -5.09 13.61 8.25
CA TYR A 125 -6.34 13.45 8.98
C TYR A 125 -6.28 14.09 10.36
N THR A 126 -7.39 14.72 10.76
CA THR A 126 -7.60 15.20 12.13
C THR A 126 -8.80 14.47 12.72
N ASN A 127 -8.67 14.00 13.96
CA ASN A 127 -9.81 13.47 14.71
C ASN A 127 -10.64 14.65 15.21
N ILE A 128 -11.94 14.62 14.96
CA ILE A 128 -12.93 15.52 15.55
C ILE A 128 -13.59 14.80 16.73
#